data_AF-A0A2T3CMQ3-F1
#
_entry.id   AF-A0A2T3CMQ3-F1
#
_cell.length_a   1.000
_cell.length_b   1.000
_cell.length_c   1.000
_cell.angle_alpha   90.00
_cell.angle_beta   90.00
_cell.angle_gamma   90.00
#
_symmetry.space_group_name_H-M   'P 1'
#
loop_
_entity.id
_entity.type
_entity.pdbx_description
1 polymer ?
#
loop_
_entity_poly.entity_id
_entity_poly.type
_entity_poly.pdbx_seq_one_letter_code
_entity_poly.pdbx_strand_id
1 'polypeptide(L)'
;MSTPPAGTTKKRLFSRNDYFAPLPIPTGRKPSDVLNIIWRKNEVFLDISNYSIGSAVMVMWPMVMVFLAISYFTRNLNSDISQNILIFGSIIMAPGVFFLILGLFRETPLPVRFNRQRREVCVPRADGEYWIVPWESVTAAATQHSSVSQAGRTTMGLLIIGFENPDPQAKDDNNHFSLGVNCGGGTTAMALWECMRSYMEIGPDAAPEAAALNAGGSLRYYIDYMSDKAKTRGWILTLLWEGVLGVFIFNAPLAQYLQRKKLNPPPDLTYPAIIEWSKPLPPEQWAKRSPELEAAIAKREAELTAQTQPTDNT
;
A
#
# COMPACT_ATOMS: atom_id res chain seq x y z
N MET A 1 4.52 11.17 19.72
CA MET A 1 3.31 10.35 19.92
C MET A 1 3.57 9.40 21.08
N SER A 2 2.59 8.90 21.83
CA SER A 2 2.88 7.69 22.65
C SER A 2 3.30 6.60 21.67
N THR A 3 4.46 5.96 21.85
CA THR A 3 4.95 4.83 21.05
C THR A 3 4.71 3.53 21.83
N PRO A 4 3.51 2.93 21.75
CA PRO A 4 3.21 1.73 22.50
C PRO A 4 4.04 0.58 21.91
N PRO A 5 4.44 -0.40 22.73
CA PRO A 5 5.28 -1.48 22.26
C PRO A 5 4.57 -2.31 21.17
N ALA A 6 5.34 -2.87 20.24
CA ALA A 6 4.82 -3.76 19.22
C ALA A 6 4.04 -4.94 19.83
N GLY A 7 2.98 -5.37 19.16
CA GLY A 7 2.07 -6.40 19.63
C GLY A 7 0.94 -5.88 20.52
N THR A 8 0.93 -4.59 20.89
CA THR A 8 -0.19 -4.01 21.64
C THR A 8 -1.39 -3.70 20.75
N THR A 9 -2.59 -3.91 21.28
CA THR A 9 -3.86 -3.52 20.65
C THR A 9 -4.60 -2.55 21.56
N LYS A 10 -4.90 -1.34 21.06
CA LYS A 10 -5.78 -0.38 21.76
C LYS A 10 -7.13 -0.35 21.05
N LYS A 11 -8.16 -0.91 21.70
CA LYS A 11 -9.55 -0.91 21.20
C LYS A 11 -10.38 0.13 21.94
N ARG A 12 -11.13 0.94 21.17
CA ARG A 12 -12.19 1.85 21.63
C ARG A 12 -13.50 1.44 20.95
N LEU A 13 -14.60 2.11 21.30
CA LEU A 13 -15.95 1.78 20.80
C LEU A 13 -16.03 1.71 19.26
N PHE A 14 -15.39 2.67 18.57
CA PHE A 14 -15.40 2.80 17.11
C PHE A 14 -14.02 2.79 16.48
N SER A 15 -12.96 2.52 17.25
CA SER A 15 -11.61 2.48 16.71
C SER A 15 -10.77 1.36 17.30
N ARG A 16 -9.80 0.89 16.53
CA ARG A 16 -8.81 -0.10 16.93
C ARG A 16 -7.47 0.29 16.35
N ASN A 17 -6.45 0.36 17.20
CA ASN A 17 -5.06 0.55 16.79
C ASN A 17 -4.26 -0.70 17.17
N ASP A 18 -3.70 -1.37 16.18
CA ASP A 18 -2.76 -2.48 16.36
C ASP A 18 -1.35 -1.96 16.08
N TYR A 19 -0.45 -2.01 17.06
CA TYR A 19 0.92 -1.49 16.94
C TYR A 19 1.87 -2.62 16.56
N PHE A 20 2.66 -2.41 15.50
CA PHE A 20 3.58 -3.41 14.95
C PHE A 20 5.06 -3.04 15.14
N ALA A 21 5.36 -1.77 15.42
CA ALA A 21 6.69 -1.28 15.79
C ALA A 21 6.57 -0.01 16.67
N PRO A 22 7.56 0.38 17.49
CA PRO A 22 9.00 0.03 17.43
C PRO A 22 9.32 -1.40 17.86
N LEU A 23 10.52 -1.89 17.49
CA LEU A 23 10.94 -3.30 17.56
C LEU A 23 10.06 -4.21 16.69
N PRO A 24 10.38 -4.36 15.40
CA PRO A 24 9.51 -4.95 14.41
C PRO A 24 9.39 -6.49 14.56
N ILE A 25 8.50 -6.94 15.45
CA ILE A 25 8.20 -8.36 15.72
C ILE A 25 7.22 -8.96 14.69
N PRO A 26 7.23 -10.29 14.48
CA PRO A 26 6.31 -10.95 13.56
C PRO A 26 4.85 -10.87 14.03
N THR A 27 3.97 -10.60 13.07
CA THR A 27 2.51 -10.54 13.27
C THR A 27 1.83 -11.90 13.07
N GLY A 28 2.54 -12.88 12.51
CA GLY A 28 2.01 -14.22 12.17
C GLY A 28 1.21 -14.26 10.87
N ARG A 29 1.12 -13.16 10.11
CA ARG A 29 0.50 -13.15 8.78
C ARG A 29 1.52 -13.45 7.68
N LYS A 30 1.06 -14.08 6.61
CA LYS A 30 1.86 -14.20 5.38
C LYS A 30 1.97 -12.82 4.73
N PRO A 31 3.18 -12.39 4.31
CA PRO A 31 3.35 -11.12 3.62
C PRO A 31 2.58 -11.11 2.30
N SER A 32 1.82 -10.04 2.06
CA SER A 32 0.99 -9.88 0.85
C SER A 32 0.87 -8.40 0.47
N ASP A 33 1.38 -8.06 -0.71
CA ASP A 33 1.27 -6.71 -1.27
C ASP A 33 -0.04 -6.58 -2.07
N VAL A 34 -1.12 -6.33 -1.33
CA VAL A 34 -2.47 -6.18 -1.92
C VAL A 34 -2.67 -4.89 -2.70
N LEU A 35 -1.76 -3.92 -2.56
CA LEU A 35 -1.88 -2.58 -3.15
C LEU A 35 -0.83 -2.29 -4.23
N ASN A 36 0.11 -3.21 -4.46
CA ASN A 36 1.26 -3.03 -5.36
C ASN A 36 2.14 -1.83 -4.96
N ILE A 37 2.40 -1.69 -3.65
CA ILE A 37 3.24 -0.60 -3.12
C ILE A 37 4.73 -0.88 -3.24
N ILE A 38 5.13 -2.15 -3.46
CA ILE A 38 6.53 -2.52 -3.68
C ILE A 38 6.87 -2.18 -5.12
N TRP A 39 7.67 -1.14 -5.34
CA TRP A 39 8.04 -0.69 -6.68
C TRP A 39 9.34 -1.32 -7.18
N ARG A 40 10.27 -1.60 -6.26
CA ARG A 40 11.53 -2.29 -6.55
C ARG A 40 11.94 -3.15 -5.37
N LYS A 41 12.54 -4.29 -5.67
CA LYS A 41 13.07 -5.26 -4.70
C LYS A 41 14.37 -5.84 -5.23
N ASN A 42 15.40 -5.92 -4.40
CA ASN A 42 16.64 -6.64 -4.69
C ASN A 42 17.28 -7.11 -3.36
N GLU A 43 18.51 -7.62 -3.39
CA GLU A 43 19.22 -8.10 -2.18
C GLU A 43 19.62 -7.00 -1.19
N VAL A 44 19.67 -5.74 -1.62
CA VAL A 44 20.17 -4.61 -0.84
C VAL A 44 19.01 -3.79 -0.30
N PHE A 45 18.10 -3.36 -1.18
CA PHE A 45 17.00 -2.48 -0.82
C PHE A 45 15.62 -2.85 -1.40
N LEU A 46 14.59 -2.37 -0.71
CA LEU A 46 13.18 -2.41 -1.08
C LEU A 46 12.65 -0.99 -1.16
N ASP A 47 12.09 -0.61 -2.31
CA ASP A 47 11.47 0.70 -2.53
C ASP A 47 9.95 0.59 -2.43
N ILE A 48 9.36 1.37 -1.54
CA ILE A 48 7.93 1.39 -1.30
C ILE A 48 7.36 2.79 -1.43
N SER A 49 6.20 2.90 -2.07
CA SER A 49 5.43 4.14 -2.07
C SER A 49 3.95 3.87 -2.35
N ASN A 50 3.11 4.85 -2.02
CA ASN A 50 1.68 4.80 -2.23
C ASN A 50 1.27 5.82 -3.30
N TYR A 51 1.06 5.36 -4.53
CA TYR A 51 0.55 6.17 -5.64
C TYR A 51 -0.46 5.34 -6.43
N SER A 52 -1.70 5.80 -6.56
CA SER A 52 -2.74 5.06 -7.30
C SER A 52 -3.62 6.00 -8.13
N ILE A 53 -3.09 6.43 -9.28
CA ILE A 53 -3.89 7.17 -10.28
C ILE A 53 -4.93 6.25 -10.94
N GLY A 54 -4.65 4.95 -11.03
CA GLY A 54 -5.58 3.95 -11.55
C GLY A 54 -6.85 3.82 -10.72
N SER A 55 -6.76 3.88 -9.38
CA SER A 55 -7.94 3.85 -8.51
C SER A 55 -8.91 5.01 -8.77
N ALA A 56 -8.40 6.20 -9.11
CA ALA A 56 -9.25 7.33 -9.46
C ALA A 56 -10.07 7.07 -10.73
N VAL A 57 -9.48 6.43 -11.74
CA VAL A 57 -10.19 5.99 -12.96
C VAL A 57 -11.28 4.97 -12.61
N MET A 58 -10.93 3.96 -11.81
CA MET A 58 -11.87 2.90 -11.43
C MET A 58 -13.06 3.40 -10.60
N VAL A 59 -12.90 4.48 -9.83
CA VAL A 59 -14.00 5.12 -9.10
C VAL A 59 -14.84 6.01 -10.01
N MET A 60 -14.21 6.76 -10.92
CA MET A 60 -14.92 7.71 -11.78
C MET A 60 -15.65 7.06 -12.95
N TRP A 61 -15.08 6.02 -13.55
CA TRP A 61 -15.65 5.40 -14.75
C TRP A 61 -17.07 4.82 -14.53
N PRO A 62 -17.36 4.08 -13.44
CA PRO A 62 -18.72 3.66 -13.13
C PRO A 62 -19.70 4.83 -13.06
N MET A 63 -19.30 5.95 -12.47
CA MET A 63 -20.15 7.15 -12.38
C MET A 63 -20.46 7.72 -13.76
N VAL A 64 -19.47 7.77 -14.67
CA VAL A 64 -19.69 8.16 -16.06
C VAL A 64 -20.68 7.21 -16.74
N MET A 65 -20.49 5.88 -16.60
CA MET A 65 -21.39 4.89 -17.17
C MET A 65 -22.82 5.01 -16.64
N VAL A 66 -22.99 5.31 -15.35
CA VAL A 66 -24.31 5.51 -14.72
C VAL A 66 -25.02 6.72 -15.33
N PHE A 67 -24.37 7.88 -15.39
CA PHE A 67 -25.01 9.08 -15.98
C PHE A 67 -25.34 8.89 -17.46
N LEU A 68 -24.45 8.26 -18.23
CA LEU A 68 -24.70 7.92 -19.63
C LEU A 68 -25.85 6.93 -19.78
N ALA A 69 -25.92 5.89 -18.94
CA ALA A 69 -26.98 4.90 -18.99
C ALA A 69 -28.34 5.54 -18.66
N ILE A 70 -28.45 6.33 -17.59
CA ILE A 70 -29.71 6.98 -17.20
C ILE A 70 -30.14 7.96 -18.30
N SER A 71 -29.23 8.76 -18.85
CA SER A 71 -29.52 9.65 -19.98
C SER A 71 -30.02 8.86 -21.20
N TYR A 72 -29.38 7.75 -21.54
CA TYR A 72 -29.75 6.91 -22.68
C TYR A 72 -31.16 6.29 -22.52
N PHE A 73 -31.49 5.77 -21.34
CA PHE A 73 -32.81 5.18 -21.09
C PHE A 73 -33.93 6.22 -21.01
N THR A 74 -33.61 7.45 -20.59
CA THR A 74 -34.61 8.54 -20.49
C THR A 74 -34.79 9.33 -21.78
N ARG A 75 -33.91 9.17 -22.78
CA ARG A 75 -33.90 9.98 -24.02
C ARG A 75 -35.23 9.99 -24.79
N ASN A 76 -35.94 8.86 -24.81
CA ASN A 76 -37.22 8.71 -25.52
C ASN A 76 -38.43 9.03 -24.64
N LEU A 77 -38.24 9.13 -23.32
CA LEU A 77 -39.30 9.50 -22.37
C LEU A 77 -39.43 11.03 -22.32
N ASN A 78 -38.30 11.71 -22.18
CA ASN A 78 -38.23 13.16 -22.17
C ASN A 78 -36.80 13.62 -22.51
N SER A 79 -36.65 14.32 -23.63
CA SER A 79 -35.35 14.79 -24.11
C SER A 79 -34.69 15.77 -23.15
N ASP A 80 -35.47 16.63 -22.50
CA ASP A 80 -34.98 17.68 -21.61
C ASP A 80 -34.46 17.08 -20.31
N ILE A 81 -35.16 16.07 -19.78
CA ILE A 81 -34.68 15.29 -18.61
C ILE A 81 -33.36 14.60 -18.95
N SER A 82 -33.27 13.96 -20.12
CA SER A 82 -32.05 13.29 -20.58
C SER A 82 -30.87 14.25 -20.71
N GLN A 83 -31.08 15.46 -21.24
CA GLN A 83 -30.05 16.50 -21.31
C GLN A 83 -29.66 17.03 -19.93
N ASN A 84 -30.65 17.30 -19.06
CA ASN A 84 -30.41 17.77 -17.70
C ASN A 84 -29.60 16.76 -16.88
N ILE A 85 -29.81 15.45 -17.06
CA ILE A 85 -29.01 14.39 -16.43
C ILE A 85 -27.54 14.48 -16.86
N LEU A 86 -27.26 14.71 -18.16
CA LEU A 86 -25.89 14.86 -18.65
C LEU A 86 -25.20 16.11 -18.11
N ILE A 87 -25.92 17.24 -18.07
CA ILE A 87 -25.40 18.50 -17.50
C ILE A 87 -25.08 18.31 -16.02
N PHE A 88 -26.01 17.74 -15.25
CA PHE A 88 -25.83 17.49 -13.82
C PHE A 88 -24.68 16.50 -13.55
N GLY A 89 -24.62 15.41 -14.31
CA GLY A 89 -23.52 14.46 -14.25
C GLY A 89 -22.17 15.12 -14.56
N SER A 90 -22.12 16.00 -15.56
CA SER A 90 -20.90 16.76 -15.91
C SER A 90 -20.44 17.68 -14.78
N ILE A 91 -21.38 18.37 -14.11
CA ILE A 91 -21.07 19.24 -12.96
C ILE A 91 -20.52 18.43 -11.79
N ILE A 92 -21.11 17.27 -11.48
CA ILE A 92 -20.62 16.39 -10.41
C ILE A 92 -19.23 15.83 -10.73
N MET A 93 -18.99 15.44 -11.99
CA MET A 93 -17.74 14.80 -12.39
C MET A 93 -16.60 15.81 -12.61
N ALA A 94 -16.89 17.06 -12.93
CA ALA A 94 -15.88 18.07 -13.28
C ALA A 94 -14.77 18.23 -12.23
N PRO A 95 -15.06 18.33 -10.90
CA PRO A 95 -14.00 18.40 -9.90
C PRO A 95 -13.12 17.14 -9.87
N GLY A 96 -13.71 15.95 -9.95
CA GLY A 96 -12.96 14.69 -9.95
C GLY A 96 -12.05 14.55 -11.16
N VAL A 97 -12.56 14.91 -12.35
CA VAL A 97 -11.78 14.95 -13.59
C VAL A 97 -10.65 15.96 -13.50
N PHE A 98 -10.92 17.15 -12.95
CA PHE A 98 -9.90 18.18 -12.72
C PHE A 98 -8.79 17.68 -11.79
N PHE A 99 -9.12 17.06 -10.65
CA PHE A 99 -8.13 16.47 -9.74
C PHE A 99 -7.34 15.32 -10.38
N LEU A 100 -7.97 14.48 -11.21
CA LEU A 100 -7.27 13.45 -11.98
C LEU A 100 -6.25 14.08 -12.93
N ILE A 101 -6.64 15.12 -13.67
CA ILE A 101 -5.76 15.84 -14.59
C ILE A 101 -4.59 16.45 -13.82
N LEU A 102 -4.84 17.14 -12.71
CA LEU A 102 -3.78 17.66 -11.84
C LEU A 102 -2.85 16.54 -11.34
N GLY A 103 -3.39 15.40 -10.92
CA GLY A 103 -2.61 14.24 -10.48
C GLY A 103 -1.75 13.61 -11.57
N LEU A 104 -2.16 13.73 -12.85
CA LEU A 104 -1.37 13.30 -14.00
C LEU A 104 -0.20 14.25 -14.29
N PHE A 105 -0.37 15.55 -14.04
CA PHE A 105 0.70 16.54 -14.21
C PHE A 105 1.68 16.61 -13.02
N ARG A 106 1.24 16.21 -11.81
CA ARG A 106 2.13 16.14 -10.65
C ARG A 106 3.20 15.07 -10.82
N GLU A 107 4.41 15.35 -10.34
CA GLU A 107 5.46 14.35 -10.25
C GLU A 107 5.03 13.22 -9.30
N THR A 108 5.45 12.00 -9.64
CA THR A 108 5.21 10.84 -8.79
C THR A 108 6.07 10.94 -7.53
N PRO A 109 5.50 10.60 -6.35
CA PRO A 109 6.24 10.69 -5.10
C PRO A 109 7.44 9.76 -5.14
N LEU A 110 8.56 10.24 -4.60
CA LEU A 110 9.76 9.42 -4.42
C LEU A 110 9.50 8.29 -3.41
N PRO A 111 10.15 7.13 -3.57
CA PRO A 111 9.92 6.00 -2.68
C PRO A 111 10.63 6.16 -1.33
N VAL A 112 10.06 5.52 -0.31
CA VAL A 112 10.76 5.21 0.94
C VAL A 112 11.59 3.96 0.69
N ARG A 113 12.90 4.07 0.90
CA ARG A 113 13.87 2.99 0.62
C ARG A 113 14.29 2.30 1.91
N PHE A 114 14.03 1.01 2.01
CA PHE A 114 14.44 0.16 3.12
C PHE A 114 15.72 -0.59 2.74
N ASN A 115 16.83 -0.36 3.44
CA ASN A 115 18.10 -1.02 3.20
C ASN A 115 18.34 -2.10 4.25
N ARG A 116 18.24 -3.36 3.80
CA ARG A 116 18.35 -4.55 4.63
C ARG A 116 19.73 -4.71 5.23
N GLN A 117 20.77 -4.49 4.43
CA GLN A 117 22.16 -4.76 4.82
C GLN A 117 22.64 -3.78 5.89
N ARG A 118 22.19 -2.52 5.81
CA ARG A 118 22.48 -1.49 6.81
C ARG A 118 21.46 -1.44 7.95
N ARG A 119 20.32 -2.12 7.81
CA ARG A 119 19.16 -2.04 8.71
C ARG A 119 18.73 -0.59 8.93
N GLU A 120 18.56 0.15 7.84
CA GLU A 120 18.23 1.57 7.83
C GLU A 120 17.13 1.88 6.81
N VAL A 121 16.40 2.97 7.02
CA VAL A 121 15.32 3.44 6.15
C VAL A 121 15.60 4.87 5.72
N CYS A 122 15.62 5.08 4.41
CA CYS A 122 15.80 6.39 3.78
C CYS A 122 14.45 6.96 3.34
N VAL A 123 14.15 8.18 3.76
CA VAL A 123 12.95 8.93 3.36
C VAL A 123 13.35 10.24 2.68
N PRO A 124 12.91 10.48 1.44
CA PRO A 124 13.10 11.77 0.78
C PRO A 124 12.19 12.84 1.42
N ARG A 125 12.72 14.06 1.58
CA ARG A 125 12.02 15.25 2.06
C ARG A 125 11.83 16.26 0.93
N ALA A 126 11.11 17.34 1.24
CA ALA A 126 11.03 18.49 0.34
C ALA A 126 12.43 19.11 0.14
N ASP A 127 12.58 19.90 -0.91
CA ASP A 127 13.79 20.70 -1.19
C ASP A 127 15.08 19.90 -1.41
N GLY A 128 14.96 18.59 -1.69
CA GLY A 128 16.12 17.75 -2.01
C GLY A 128 16.83 17.15 -0.81
N GLU A 129 16.26 17.26 0.39
CA GLU A 129 16.80 16.64 1.59
C GLU A 129 16.35 15.17 1.74
N TYR A 130 17.04 14.42 2.60
CA TYR A 130 16.67 13.05 2.94
C TYR A 130 17.03 12.76 4.39
N TRP A 131 16.28 11.85 5.00
CA TRP A 131 16.58 11.32 6.33
C TRP A 131 16.87 9.84 6.25
N ILE A 132 17.88 9.41 7.00
CA ILE A 132 18.21 8.01 7.22
C ILE A 132 18.01 7.73 8.70
N VAL A 133 17.20 6.72 9.00
CA VAL A 133 16.95 6.30 10.38
C VAL A 133 17.18 4.80 10.53
N PRO A 134 17.60 4.32 11.71
CA PRO A 134 17.67 2.90 11.99
C PRO A 134 16.31 2.22 11.78
N TRP A 135 16.31 1.03 11.20
CA TRP A 135 15.09 0.23 11.01
C TRP A 135 14.34 -0.03 12.32
N GLU A 136 15.07 -0.17 13.42
CA GLU A 136 14.49 -0.45 14.74
C GLU A 136 13.81 0.78 15.38
N SER A 137 14.09 1.99 14.88
CA SER A 137 13.38 3.22 15.29
C SER A 137 12.11 3.47 14.48
N VAL A 138 11.86 2.68 13.43
CA VAL A 138 10.61 2.77 12.66
C VAL A 138 9.44 2.33 13.53
N THR A 139 8.42 3.16 13.56
CA THR A 139 7.13 2.87 14.17
C THR A 139 6.12 2.48 13.11
N ALA A 140 5.26 1.53 13.43
CA ALA A 140 4.23 1.08 12.51
C ALA A 140 2.97 0.71 13.28
N ALA A 141 1.82 1.15 12.79
CA ALA A 141 0.54 0.85 13.39
C ALA A 141 -0.56 0.74 12.34
N ALA A 142 -1.45 -0.23 12.49
CA ALA A 142 -2.71 -0.26 11.77
C ALA A 142 -3.77 0.49 12.57
N THR A 143 -4.34 1.54 11.99
CA THR A 143 -5.51 2.22 12.54
C THR A 143 -6.74 1.78 11.79
N GLN A 144 -7.78 1.43 12.53
CA GLN A 144 -9.07 1.02 12.00
C GLN A 144 -10.18 1.84 12.66
N HIS A 145 -11.07 2.39 11.86
CA HIS A 145 -12.29 3.08 12.30
C HIS A 145 -13.52 2.35 11.78
N SER A 146 -14.52 2.19 12.63
CA SER A 146 -15.82 1.61 12.25
C SER A 146 -16.93 2.63 12.48
N SER A 147 -17.78 2.83 11.48
CA SER A 147 -19.04 3.58 11.60
C SER A 147 -20.23 2.64 11.38
N VAL A 148 -21.36 2.97 12.00
CA VAL A 148 -22.62 2.23 11.83
C VAL A 148 -23.66 3.20 11.31
N SER A 149 -24.31 2.85 10.20
CA SER A 149 -25.39 3.62 9.58
C SER A 149 -26.57 2.71 9.23
N GLN A 150 -27.65 3.26 8.69
CA GLN A 150 -28.78 2.47 8.17
C GLN A 150 -28.34 1.50 7.06
N ALA A 151 -27.24 1.80 6.34
CA ALA A 151 -26.63 0.92 5.35
C ALA A 151 -25.71 -0.16 5.97
N GLY A 152 -25.70 -0.31 7.31
CA GLY A 152 -24.90 -1.27 8.03
C GLY A 152 -23.57 -0.71 8.58
N ARG A 153 -22.71 -1.61 9.03
CA ARG A 153 -21.39 -1.27 9.59
C ARG A 153 -20.35 -1.13 8.48
N THR A 154 -19.75 0.04 8.38
CA THR A 154 -18.60 0.31 7.51
C THR A 154 -17.33 0.36 8.34
N THR A 155 -16.25 -0.22 7.82
CA THR A 155 -14.93 -0.19 8.45
C THR A 155 -13.92 0.35 7.46
N MET A 156 -13.15 1.36 7.89
CA MET A 156 -12.03 1.92 7.14
C MET A 156 -10.76 1.72 7.96
N GLY A 157 -9.61 1.57 7.30
CA GLY A 157 -8.35 1.48 8.01
C GLY A 157 -7.14 1.77 7.14
N LEU A 158 -6.03 2.02 7.81
CA LEU A 158 -4.79 2.55 7.27
C LEU A 158 -3.62 1.89 8.00
N LEU A 159 -2.60 1.49 7.27
CA LEU A 159 -1.28 1.23 7.85
C LEU A 159 -0.50 2.55 7.87
N ILE A 160 -0.05 2.96 9.05
CA ILE A 160 0.82 4.13 9.24
C ILE A 160 2.21 3.59 9.55
N ILE A 161 3.20 4.04 8.78
CA ILE A 161 4.62 3.77 9.02
C ILE A 161 5.28 5.12 9.22
N GLY A 162 6.03 5.31 10.29
CA GLY A 162 6.61 6.60 10.60
C GLY A 162 7.73 6.51 11.61
N PHE A 163 8.37 7.64 11.89
CA PHE A 163 9.42 7.73 12.89
C PHE A 163 9.60 9.18 13.33
N GLU A 164 10.27 9.37 14.45
CA GLU A 164 10.64 10.68 14.96
C GLU A 164 11.88 11.20 14.22
N ASN A 165 11.95 12.51 14.01
CA ASN A 165 13.08 13.12 13.33
C ASN A 165 14.37 12.87 14.13
N PRO A 166 15.44 12.36 13.49
CA PRO A 166 16.72 12.14 14.16
C PRO A 166 17.40 13.45 14.62
N ASP A 167 17.02 14.61 14.10
CA ASP A 167 17.56 15.92 14.51
C ASP A 167 16.94 16.41 15.82
N PRO A 168 17.72 16.54 16.92
CA PRO A 168 17.23 17.03 18.21
C PRO A 168 16.81 18.51 18.21
N GLN A 169 17.20 19.29 17.20
CA GLN A 169 16.84 20.71 17.05
C GLN A 169 15.78 20.95 15.97
N ALA A 170 15.12 19.90 15.49
CA ALA A 170 14.04 20.02 14.53
C ALA A 170 12.94 20.97 15.05
N LYS A 171 12.44 21.82 14.16
CA LYS A 171 11.26 22.64 14.43
C LYS A 171 10.04 21.73 14.62
N ASP A 172 9.08 22.16 15.43
CA ASP A 172 7.91 21.36 15.81
C ASP A 172 7.11 20.77 14.63
N ASP A 173 7.10 21.48 13.49
CA ASP A 173 6.47 21.07 12.24
C ASP A 173 7.20 19.96 11.48
N ASN A 174 8.46 19.68 11.84
CA ASN A 174 9.32 18.67 11.23
C ASN A 174 9.80 17.62 12.24
N ASN A 175 9.07 17.40 13.34
CA ASN A 175 9.46 16.44 14.37
C ASN A 175 9.18 14.98 14.03
N HIS A 176 8.38 14.70 13.00
CA HIS A 176 8.02 13.33 12.63
C HIS A 176 7.81 13.15 11.13
N PHE A 177 7.99 11.91 10.68
CA PHE A 177 7.59 11.46 9.35
C PHE A 177 6.49 10.40 9.48
N SER A 178 5.51 10.43 8.57
CA SER A 178 4.51 9.36 8.48
C SER A 178 4.10 9.11 7.03
N LEU A 179 4.06 7.84 6.66
CA LEU A 179 3.55 7.29 5.42
C LEU A 179 2.27 6.51 5.73
N GLY A 180 1.15 6.97 5.17
CA GLY A 180 -0.12 6.28 5.26
C GLY A 180 -0.41 5.43 4.02
N VAL A 181 -0.71 4.16 4.23
CA VAL A 181 -1.12 3.23 3.16
C VAL A 181 -2.55 2.75 3.41
N ASN A 182 -3.45 3.09 2.48
CA ASN A 182 -4.89 2.79 2.56
C ASN A 182 -5.20 1.33 2.22
N CYS A 183 -4.72 0.41 3.06
CA CYS A 183 -4.88 -1.03 2.88
C CYS A 183 -6.04 -1.64 3.67
N GLY A 184 -6.85 -0.82 4.34
CA GLY A 184 -7.78 -1.30 5.36
C GLY A 184 -7.07 -1.58 6.69
N GLY A 185 -7.86 -1.96 7.70
CA GLY A 185 -7.38 -2.26 9.05
C GLY A 185 -7.18 -3.76 9.29
N GLY A 186 -6.56 -4.10 10.42
CA GLY A 186 -6.41 -5.48 10.88
C GLY A 186 -5.50 -6.31 9.99
N THR A 187 -6.04 -7.40 9.43
CA THR A 187 -5.26 -8.48 8.82
C THR A 187 -4.53 -8.07 7.55
N THR A 188 -5.13 -7.20 6.74
CA THR A 188 -4.51 -6.68 5.52
C THR A 188 -3.35 -5.75 5.84
N ALA A 189 -3.51 -4.88 6.85
CA ALA A 189 -2.42 -4.01 7.32
C ALA A 189 -1.27 -4.82 7.93
N MET A 190 -1.57 -5.89 8.68
CA MET A 190 -0.56 -6.83 9.16
C MET A 190 0.18 -7.50 8.00
N ALA A 191 -0.53 -8.02 7.00
CA ALA A 191 0.10 -8.68 5.84
C ALA A 191 0.97 -7.71 5.01
N LEU A 192 0.56 -6.44 4.93
CA LEU A 192 1.34 -5.42 4.25
C LEU A 192 2.58 -5.02 5.05
N TRP A 193 2.45 -4.84 6.37
CA TRP A 193 3.59 -4.63 7.26
C TRP A 193 4.61 -5.78 7.18
N GLU A 194 4.13 -7.02 7.12
CA GLU A 194 4.96 -8.20 6.95
C GLU A 194 5.76 -8.20 5.66
N CYS A 195 5.33 -7.49 4.61
CA CYS A 195 6.13 -7.36 3.39
C CYS A 195 7.46 -6.65 3.68
N MET A 196 7.42 -5.52 4.38
CA MET A 196 8.62 -4.78 4.79
C MET A 196 9.43 -5.55 5.83
N ARG A 197 8.76 -6.06 6.87
CA ARG A 197 9.44 -6.77 7.95
C ARG A 197 10.12 -8.04 7.45
N SER A 198 9.44 -8.87 6.66
CA SER A 198 10.02 -10.11 6.12
C SER A 198 11.18 -9.82 5.18
N TYR A 199 11.10 -8.75 4.39
CA TYR A 199 12.22 -8.29 3.59
C TYR A 199 13.44 -7.92 4.45
N MET A 200 13.24 -7.07 5.45
CA MET A 200 14.31 -6.55 6.31
C MET A 200 14.92 -7.63 7.22
N GLU A 201 14.09 -8.55 7.73
CA GLU A 201 14.51 -9.52 8.73
C GLU A 201 14.86 -10.89 8.17
N ILE A 202 14.19 -11.35 7.11
CA ILE A 202 14.39 -12.69 6.54
C ILE A 202 15.18 -12.57 5.25
N GLY A 203 14.66 -11.83 4.25
CA GLY A 203 15.31 -11.65 2.95
C GLY A 203 14.33 -11.32 1.83
N PRO A 204 14.84 -11.04 0.62
CA PRO A 204 14.02 -10.66 -0.53
C PRO A 204 13.03 -11.74 -0.97
N ASP A 205 13.40 -13.02 -0.84
CA ASP A 205 12.52 -14.16 -1.18
C ASP A 205 11.33 -14.30 -0.22
N ALA A 206 11.43 -13.75 0.98
CA ALA A 206 10.35 -13.78 1.96
C ALA A 206 9.29 -12.70 1.70
N ALA A 207 9.59 -11.70 0.88
CA ALA A 207 8.65 -10.64 0.49
C ALA A 207 8.08 -10.89 -0.92
N PRO A 208 6.85 -10.43 -1.20
CA PRO A 208 6.25 -10.52 -2.54
C PRO A 208 7.15 -9.92 -3.62
N GLU A 209 6.93 -10.34 -4.86
CA GLU A 209 7.58 -9.71 -6.01
C GLU A 209 7.16 -8.25 -6.15
N ALA A 210 8.07 -7.43 -6.67
CA ALA A 210 7.76 -6.04 -6.96
C ALA A 210 6.63 -5.95 -8.00
N ALA A 211 5.87 -4.87 -7.91
CA ALA A 211 4.82 -4.57 -8.87
C ALA A 211 5.38 -4.64 -10.29
N ALA A 212 4.70 -5.38 -11.17
CA ALA A 212 5.12 -5.60 -12.55
C ALA A 212 4.86 -4.36 -13.43
N LEU A 213 5.49 -3.23 -13.08
CA LEU A 213 5.32 -1.91 -13.69
C LEU A 213 5.79 -1.90 -15.15
N ASN A 214 6.78 -2.72 -15.49
CA ASN A 214 7.34 -2.90 -16.82
C ASN A 214 6.66 -4.01 -17.66
N ALA A 215 5.85 -4.89 -17.06
CA ALA A 215 5.23 -6.02 -17.76
C ALA A 215 4.00 -5.63 -18.60
N GLY A 216 3.64 -4.35 -18.59
CA GLY A 216 2.37 -3.85 -19.07
C GLY A 216 2.26 -3.71 -20.58
N GLY A 217 1.61 -4.68 -21.20
CA GLY A 217 1.28 -4.69 -22.62
C GLY A 217 1.42 -6.08 -23.25
N SER A 218 2.09 -7.02 -22.58
CA SER A 218 2.18 -8.39 -23.09
C SER A 218 0.89 -9.16 -22.81
N LEU A 219 0.35 -9.77 -23.87
CA LEU A 219 -0.79 -10.70 -23.76
C LEU A 219 -0.48 -11.84 -22.78
N ARG A 220 0.79 -12.26 -22.70
CA ARG A 220 1.26 -13.30 -21.78
C ARG A 220 1.06 -12.93 -20.31
N TYR A 221 1.42 -11.71 -19.91
CA TYR A 221 1.17 -11.25 -18.54
C TYR A 221 -0.32 -11.23 -18.20
N TYR A 222 -1.17 -10.81 -19.13
CA TYR A 222 -2.62 -10.83 -18.93
C TYR A 222 -3.16 -12.26 -18.78
N ILE A 223 -2.68 -13.21 -19.59
CA ILE A 223 -3.04 -14.63 -19.48
C ILE A 223 -2.58 -15.20 -18.14
N ASP A 224 -1.34 -14.94 -17.73
CA ASP A 224 -0.78 -15.42 -16.46
C ASP A 224 -1.55 -14.85 -15.26
N TYR A 225 -1.88 -13.54 -15.32
CA TYR A 225 -2.73 -12.87 -14.32
C TYR A 225 -4.12 -13.52 -14.23
N MET A 226 -4.78 -13.74 -15.38
CA MET A 226 -6.11 -14.38 -15.42
C MET A 226 -6.04 -15.82 -14.91
N SER A 227 -4.98 -16.57 -15.26
CA SER A 227 -4.79 -17.94 -14.78
C SER A 227 -4.55 -18.00 -13.28
N ASP A 228 -3.77 -17.07 -12.70
CA ASP A 228 -3.56 -16.95 -11.26
C ASP A 228 -4.89 -16.69 -10.53
N LYS A 229 -5.68 -15.73 -11.02
CA LYS A 229 -7.00 -15.44 -10.44
C LYS A 229 -7.95 -16.62 -10.58
N ALA A 230 -7.92 -17.34 -11.69
CA ALA A 230 -8.76 -18.53 -11.88
C ALA A 230 -8.44 -19.66 -10.89
N LYS A 231 -7.19 -19.80 -10.41
CA LYS A 231 -6.83 -20.78 -9.37
C LYS A 231 -7.55 -20.54 -8.04
N THR A 232 -7.83 -19.28 -7.71
CA THR A 232 -8.44 -18.91 -6.41
C THR A 232 -9.96 -18.94 -6.44
N ARG A 233 -10.60 -18.58 -7.56
CA ARG A 233 -12.06 -18.38 -7.62
C ARG A 233 -12.76 -19.03 -8.82
N GLY A 234 -12.02 -19.79 -9.63
CA GLY A 234 -12.51 -20.44 -10.84
C GLY A 234 -12.55 -19.52 -12.07
N TRP A 235 -12.55 -20.12 -13.25
CA TRP A 235 -12.54 -19.39 -14.54
C TRP A 235 -13.78 -18.55 -14.78
N ILE A 236 -14.97 -19.07 -14.47
CA ILE A 236 -16.24 -18.36 -14.70
C ILE A 236 -16.26 -17.04 -13.95
N LEU A 237 -15.99 -17.07 -12.64
CA LEU A 237 -16.00 -15.86 -11.82
C LEU A 237 -14.85 -14.91 -12.18
N THR A 238 -13.71 -15.45 -12.61
CA THR A 238 -12.57 -14.63 -13.07
C THR A 238 -12.89 -13.90 -14.38
N LEU A 239 -13.48 -14.58 -15.37
CA LEU A 239 -13.89 -13.94 -16.62
C LEU A 239 -14.99 -12.89 -16.39
N LEU A 240 -15.95 -13.17 -15.52
CA LEU A 240 -16.97 -12.20 -15.15
C LEU A 240 -16.36 -10.98 -14.44
N TRP A 241 -15.51 -11.20 -13.44
CA TRP A 241 -14.95 -10.13 -12.62
C TRP A 241 -13.86 -9.32 -13.34
N GLU A 242 -12.82 -9.99 -13.84
CA GLU A 242 -11.67 -9.32 -14.46
C GLU A 242 -11.94 -8.96 -15.93
N GLY A 243 -12.69 -9.81 -16.64
CA GLY A 243 -13.00 -9.62 -18.06
C GLY A 243 -14.17 -8.67 -18.30
N VAL A 244 -15.33 -8.92 -17.67
CA VAL A 244 -16.53 -8.09 -17.92
C VAL A 244 -16.54 -6.86 -17.02
N LEU A 245 -16.56 -7.04 -15.70
CA LEU A 245 -16.67 -5.91 -14.77
C LEU A 245 -15.40 -5.05 -14.79
N GLY A 246 -14.22 -5.69 -14.75
CA GLY A 246 -12.93 -5.00 -14.80
C GLY A 246 -12.79 -4.13 -16.04
N VAL A 247 -13.09 -4.65 -17.23
CA VAL A 247 -12.91 -3.92 -18.49
C VAL A 247 -14.01 -2.89 -18.72
N PHE A 248 -15.29 -3.26 -18.58
CA PHE A 248 -16.39 -2.38 -19.01
C PHE A 248 -16.90 -1.48 -17.88
N ILE A 249 -16.97 -1.99 -16.64
CA ILE A 249 -17.51 -1.24 -15.50
C ILE A 249 -16.45 -0.41 -14.78
N PHE A 250 -15.21 -0.91 -14.68
CA PHE A 250 -14.13 -0.20 -13.98
C PHE A 250 -13.05 0.39 -14.91
N ASN A 251 -13.08 0.08 -16.21
CA ASN A 251 -12.08 0.51 -17.19
C ASN A 251 -10.64 0.24 -16.70
N ALA A 252 -10.42 -0.98 -16.21
CA ALA A 252 -9.12 -1.47 -15.75
C ALA A 252 -8.00 -1.27 -16.79
N PRO A 253 -8.22 -1.41 -18.12
CA PRO A 253 -7.19 -1.11 -19.11
C PRO A 253 -6.70 0.34 -19.05
N LEU A 254 -7.59 1.33 -19.00
CA LEU A 254 -7.21 2.74 -18.87
C LEU A 254 -6.54 3.02 -17.52
N ALA A 255 -7.08 2.45 -16.44
CA ALA A 255 -6.50 2.57 -15.10
C ALA A 255 -5.05 2.05 -15.06
N GLN A 256 -4.80 0.86 -15.61
CA GLN A 256 -3.46 0.27 -15.69
C GLN A 256 -2.53 1.05 -16.62
N TYR A 257 -3.04 1.54 -17.76
CA TYR A 257 -2.27 2.35 -18.69
C TYR A 257 -1.77 3.65 -18.02
N LEU A 258 -2.65 4.39 -17.36
CA LEU A 258 -2.27 5.64 -16.68
C LEU A 258 -1.33 5.39 -15.50
N GLN A 259 -1.58 4.33 -14.72
CA GLN A 259 -0.70 3.92 -13.62
C GLN A 259 0.72 3.66 -14.12
N ARG A 260 0.87 2.87 -15.19
CA ARG A 260 2.17 2.53 -15.77
C ARG A 260 2.84 3.72 -16.44
N LYS A 261 2.07 4.56 -17.16
CA LYS A 261 2.60 5.78 -17.77
C LYS A 261 3.29 6.68 -16.74
N LYS A 262 2.81 6.69 -15.50
CA LYS A 262 3.39 7.48 -14.41
C LYS A 262 4.50 6.75 -13.65
N LEU A 263 4.41 5.43 -13.50
CA LEU A 263 5.31 4.66 -12.63
C LEU A 263 6.34 3.78 -13.36
N ASN A 264 6.40 3.77 -14.69
CA ASN A 264 7.39 2.99 -15.43
C ASN A 264 8.30 3.91 -16.26
N PRO A 265 9.61 4.00 -15.96
CA PRO A 265 10.29 3.36 -14.83
C PRO A 265 9.85 3.97 -13.47
N PRO A 266 9.98 3.23 -12.36
CA PRO A 266 9.65 3.77 -11.04
C PRO A 266 10.58 4.94 -10.71
N PRO A 267 10.13 5.97 -9.98
CA PRO A 267 10.98 7.06 -9.50
C PRO A 267 12.17 6.54 -8.67
N ASP A 268 13.31 7.21 -8.78
CA ASP A 268 14.54 6.85 -8.05
C ASP A 268 15.03 7.99 -7.15
N LEU A 269 15.81 7.62 -6.13
CA LEU A 269 16.54 8.55 -5.28
C LEU A 269 17.88 8.88 -5.97
N THR A 270 17.99 10.09 -6.52
CA THR A 270 19.14 10.52 -7.35
C THR A 270 20.26 11.20 -6.56
N TYR A 271 20.15 11.29 -5.23
CA TYR A 271 21.15 11.92 -4.39
C TYR A 271 22.45 11.10 -4.36
N PRO A 272 23.64 11.68 -4.63
CA PRO A 272 24.89 10.92 -4.69
C PRO A 272 25.18 10.09 -3.43
N ALA A 273 24.93 10.67 -2.26
CA ALA A 273 25.09 9.99 -0.97
C ALA A 273 24.12 8.80 -0.81
N ILE A 274 22.88 8.92 -1.30
CA ILE A 274 21.90 7.82 -1.25
C ILE A 274 22.23 6.73 -2.26
N ILE A 275 22.75 7.10 -3.44
CA ILE A 275 23.24 6.13 -4.43
C ILE A 275 24.37 5.30 -3.83
N GLU A 276 25.33 5.94 -3.17
CA GLU A 276 26.43 5.25 -2.49
C GLU A 276 25.94 4.41 -1.31
N TRP A 277 25.04 4.94 -0.49
CA TRP A 277 24.38 4.21 0.59
C TRP A 277 23.55 3.00 0.08
N SER A 278 23.04 3.05 -1.15
CA SER A 278 22.28 1.95 -1.76
C SER A 278 23.16 0.86 -2.38
N LYS A 279 24.50 0.99 -2.33
CA LYS A 279 25.42 -0.05 -2.83
C LYS A 279 25.47 -1.25 -1.88
N PRO A 280 25.68 -2.47 -2.43
CA PRO A 280 25.82 -3.67 -1.63
C PRO A 280 27.04 -3.58 -0.72
N LEU A 281 26.88 -4.08 0.50
CA LEU A 281 27.95 -4.27 1.47
C LEU A 281 28.37 -5.74 1.51
N PRO A 282 29.67 -6.01 1.78
CA PRO A 282 30.12 -7.34 2.16
C PRO A 282 29.32 -7.88 3.36
N PRO A 283 29.00 -9.19 3.40
CA PRO A 283 28.23 -9.80 4.49
C PRO A 283 28.79 -9.53 5.90
N GLU A 284 30.10 -9.34 6.02
CA GLU A 284 30.79 -9.06 7.28
C GLU A 284 30.45 -7.66 7.82
N GLN A 285 30.04 -6.75 6.95
CA GLN A 285 29.65 -5.37 7.29
C GLN A 285 28.15 -5.21 7.48
N TRP A 286 27.37 -6.29 7.37
CA TRP A 286 25.92 -6.19 7.57
C TRP A 286 25.60 -5.87 9.01
N ALA A 287 24.73 -4.87 9.20
CA ALA A 287 24.22 -4.51 10.51
C ALA A 287 23.42 -5.69 11.09
N LYS A 288 23.63 -5.95 12.38
CA LYS A 288 22.95 -7.02 13.12
C LYS A 288 21.76 -6.47 13.88
N ARG A 289 20.84 -7.36 14.24
CA ARG A 289 19.71 -7.04 15.12
C ARG A 289 20.23 -6.63 16.50
N SER A 290 19.52 -5.73 17.17
CA SER A 290 19.79 -5.49 18.58
C SER A 290 19.40 -6.72 19.44
N PRO A 291 20.06 -6.93 20.60
CA PRO A 291 19.69 -8.00 21.53
C PRO A 291 18.23 -7.90 22.01
N GLU A 292 17.71 -6.67 22.13
CA GLU A 292 16.33 -6.41 22.51
C GLU A 292 15.35 -6.93 21.45
N LEU A 293 15.64 -6.66 20.16
CA LEU A 293 14.82 -7.17 19.06
C LEU A 293 14.88 -8.69 18.95
N GLU A 294 16.05 -9.30 19.13
CA GLU A 294 16.17 -10.77 19.11
C GLU A 294 15.34 -11.43 20.20
N ALA A 295 15.40 -10.91 21.44
CA ALA A 295 14.60 -11.41 22.54
C ALA A 295 13.09 -11.23 22.28
N ALA A 296 12.69 -10.08 21.73
CA ALA A 296 11.30 -9.80 21.40
C ALA A 296 10.75 -10.72 20.30
N ILE A 297 11.54 -10.99 19.25
CA ILE A 297 11.18 -11.93 18.17
C ILE A 297 11.03 -13.35 18.73
N ALA A 298 12.02 -13.83 19.48
CA ALA A 298 11.99 -15.18 20.04
C ALA A 298 10.76 -15.41 20.93
N LYS A 299 10.45 -14.44 21.80
CA LYS A 299 9.23 -14.48 22.63
C LYS A 299 7.97 -14.53 21.76
N ARG A 300 7.90 -13.69 20.72
CA ARG A 300 6.72 -13.60 19.86
C ARG A 300 6.50 -14.86 19.02
N GLU A 301 7.56 -15.47 18.51
CA GLU A 301 7.48 -16.71 17.75
C GLU A 301 7.02 -17.89 18.62
N ALA A 302 7.46 -17.95 19.88
CA ALA A 302 6.96 -18.92 20.84
C ALA A 302 5.46 -18.75 21.11
N GLU A 303 4.99 -17.52 21.30
CA GLU A 303 3.56 -17.21 21.48
C GLU A 303 2.72 -17.62 20.26
N LEU A 304 3.20 -17.31 19.04
CA LEU A 304 2.50 -17.66 17.80
C LEU A 304 2.44 -19.17 17.58
N THR A 305 3.52 -19.89 17.90
CA THR A 305 3.57 -21.35 17.82
C THR A 305 2.57 -22.00 18.78
N ALA A 306 2.53 -21.52 20.04
CA ALA A 306 1.58 -22.00 21.05
C ALA A 306 0.11 -21.76 20.66
N GLN A 307 -0.19 -20.65 19.96
CA GLN A 307 -1.54 -20.35 19.45
C GLN A 307 -1.96 -21.24 18.27
N THR A 308 -1.01 -21.84 17.57
CA THR A 308 -1.25 -22.65 16.37
C THR A 308 -1.35 -24.14 16.69
N GLN A 309 -0.87 -24.58 17.86
CA GLN A 309 -1.09 -25.94 18.34
C GLN A 309 -2.55 -26.09 18.78
N PRO A 310 -3.31 -27.07 18.26
CA PRO A 310 -4.63 -27.38 18.80
C PRO A 310 -4.46 -27.74 20.28
N THR A 311 -5.27 -27.15 21.14
CA THR A 311 -5.46 -27.66 22.50
C THR A 311 -6.04 -29.06 22.40
N ASP A 312 -5.19 -30.07 22.34
CA ASP A 312 -5.53 -31.45 22.65
C ASP A 312 -5.86 -31.51 24.15
N ASN A 313 -7.09 -31.13 24.49
CA ASN A 313 -7.67 -31.37 25.80
C ASN A 313 -8.81 -32.37 25.62
N THR A 314 -8.47 -33.63 25.93
CA THR A 314 -9.19 -34.59 26.78
C THR A 314 -10.71 -34.48 26.87
#